data_AF-A0A7C3B9W1-F1
#
_entry.id   AF-A0A7C3B9W1-F1
#
_cell.length_a   1.000
_cell.length_b   1.000
_cell.length_c   1.000
_cell.angle_alpha   90.00
_cell.angle_beta   90.00
_cell.angle_gamma   90.00
#
_symmetry.space_group_name_H-M   'P 1'
#
loop_
_entity.id
_entity.type
_entity.pdbx_description
1 polymer ?
#
loop_
_entity_poly.entity_id
_entity_poly.type
_entity_poly.pdbx_seq_one_letter_code
_entity_poly.pdbx_strand_id
1 'polypeptide(L)'
;MQPIPPYDPTHVYTFTITVPEGPITFAVGDDGVYDNTGAYTVTIITAQPLGTSYVIPRTENPPTIDGLVDEWDSVPSLFLDKDNADTIQGEVPTPSDLSATLKAVWDSTHLYFAAVIQDDVLIGNDSAFAWRDDGLELGIYIPSDRSHQFTISLDGRQADQGNTISSLTVATSTVSGGWALEVAIPIEALGSDPLLADQRYPFTFALKDDDVGHDSPTQTTMVWEGDSTYSFQQEWGELRLSGQVYDFPTPTPTSTPTPTNTPTPTPTPTSTPTPTATPYPTPSGPSYLIPRAGQPPILDGELNEWDGVPTLSLDKDNASTIIGQVPSPADLSATLRAAWDPDHLYFAATINDDVLIGNDSIFVWQDDALELGIHIPADRSHQFTLALDGRQADQGSAISSLTVVTSAVTGGWSLEVAIPIDALGSGPLATDQWYPFTFALKDDDVGNDSSTQTTLIWQGDSTYSVQPNWGILRLTGQVYDFPTPTPTATPTPTPTATPIPGSISGTVWFDRNGDGVRDPGEPGLVDVTIRLFAGNTQIASTTTLGDGSYQFPSLPPGTYRVQEQNPPWLRFSSTPDEVLVVLSARQDVTVNFGDWNGRPVWMPMILR
;
A
#
# COMPACT_ATOMS: atom_id res chain seq x y z
N MET A 1 28.63 23.33 -30.22
CA MET A 1 29.39 22.42 -31.11
C MET A 1 30.81 22.94 -31.25
N GLN A 2 31.79 22.19 -30.76
CA GLN A 2 33.19 22.37 -31.17
C GLN A 2 33.46 21.50 -32.41
N PRO A 3 34.39 21.89 -33.31
CA PRO A 3 34.74 21.07 -34.46
C PRO A 3 35.45 19.79 -34.01
N ILE A 4 34.98 18.64 -34.52
CA ILE A 4 35.56 17.33 -34.26
C ILE A 4 36.86 17.22 -35.08
N PRO A 5 38.00 16.82 -34.48
CA PRO A 5 39.24 16.58 -35.21
C PRO A 5 39.13 15.32 -36.11
N PRO A 6 40.02 15.16 -37.11
CA PRO A 6 39.95 14.05 -38.06
C PRO A 6 40.10 12.68 -37.37
N TYR A 7 39.40 11.69 -37.92
CA TYR A 7 39.30 10.31 -37.44
C TYR A 7 40.65 9.68 -37.05
N ASP A 8 40.74 9.22 -35.80
CA ASP A 8 41.82 8.38 -35.29
C ASP A 8 41.19 7.11 -34.69
N PRO A 9 41.44 5.92 -35.25
CA PRO A 9 40.83 4.66 -34.82
C PRO A 9 41.35 4.15 -33.46
N THR A 10 42.31 4.85 -32.83
CA THR A 10 42.83 4.51 -31.50
C THR A 10 42.32 5.44 -30.39
N HIS A 11 41.56 6.49 -30.74
CA HIS A 11 41.03 7.46 -29.79
C HIS A 11 39.57 7.19 -29.44
N VAL A 12 39.29 6.99 -28.16
CA VAL A 12 37.93 6.96 -27.61
C VAL A 12 37.46 8.39 -27.42
N TYR A 13 36.49 8.84 -28.21
CA TYR A 13 35.84 10.13 -28.02
C TYR A 13 34.81 10.00 -26.91
N THR A 14 35.06 10.64 -25.77
CA THR A 14 34.11 10.70 -24.65
C THR A 14 33.43 12.06 -24.65
N PHE A 15 32.10 12.08 -24.70
CA PHE A 15 31.31 13.31 -24.54
C PHE A 15 30.45 13.16 -23.29
N THR A 16 30.48 14.17 -22.42
CA THR A 16 29.57 14.27 -21.29
C THR A 16 28.48 15.27 -21.64
N ILE A 17 27.23 14.84 -21.65
CA ILE A 17 26.06 15.71 -21.82
C ILE A 17 25.33 15.73 -20.48
N THR A 18 25.16 16.90 -19.89
CA THR A 18 24.32 17.10 -18.71
C THR A 18 23.02 17.73 -19.18
N VAL A 19 21.89 17.09 -18.85
CA VAL A 19 20.55 17.58 -19.19
C VAL A 19 19.68 17.60 -17.93
N PRO A 20 18.88 18.66 -17.70
CA PRO A 20 17.81 18.65 -16.71
C PRO A 20 16.59 17.89 -17.25
N GLU A 21 15.80 17.31 -16.36
CA GLU A 21 14.71 16.35 -16.62
C GLU A 21 13.72 16.78 -17.73
N GLY A 22 13.41 15.85 -18.64
CA GLY A 22 12.41 15.98 -19.71
C GLY A 22 12.81 15.26 -21.02
N PRO A 23 11.85 14.84 -21.86
CA PRO A 23 12.15 14.13 -23.11
C PRO A 23 12.76 15.06 -24.17
N ILE A 24 13.85 14.62 -24.81
CA ILE A 24 14.46 15.30 -25.97
C ILE A 24 14.63 14.28 -27.10
N THR A 25 14.26 14.70 -28.32
CA THR A 25 14.55 13.95 -29.55
C THR A 25 15.79 14.54 -30.23
N PHE A 26 16.75 13.69 -30.63
CA PHE A 26 17.83 14.08 -31.52
C PHE A 26 17.61 13.47 -32.91
N ALA A 27 17.75 14.27 -33.96
CA ALA A 27 17.88 13.76 -35.31
C ALA A 27 19.38 13.54 -35.62
N VAL A 28 19.80 12.28 -35.79
CA VAL A 28 21.10 11.97 -36.38
C VAL A 28 20.90 11.90 -37.89
N GLY A 29 21.32 12.96 -38.59
CA GLY A 29 21.45 12.93 -40.04
C GLY A 29 22.83 12.41 -40.42
N ASP A 30 22.86 11.28 -41.12
CA ASP A 30 24.06 10.81 -41.84
C ASP A 30 24.24 11.69 -43.10
N ASP A 31 25.41 12.28 -43.30
CA ASP A 31 25.74 13.03 -44.53
C ASP A 31 26.19 12.12 -45.68
N GLY A 32 26.10 10.80 -45.50
CA GLY A 32 26.04 9.83 -46.57
C GLY A 32 27.37 9.63 -47.28
N VAL A 33 28.30 8.93 -46.63
CA VAL A 33 29.41 8.23 -47.32
C VAL A 33 29.73 6.93 -46.58
N TYR A 34 29.56 5.80 -47.28
CA TYR A 34 29.80 4.44 -46.77
C TYR A 34 31.28 4.11 -46.54
N ASP A 35 31.56 3.44 -45.43
CA ASP A 35 32.56 2.36 -45.28
C ASP A 35 32.08 1.42 -44.16
N ASN A 36 31.77 0.18 -44.54
CA ASN A 36 31.40 -0.91 -43.65
C ASN A 36 32.66 -1.45 -42.94
N THR A 37 32.83 -1.24 -41.63
CA THR A 37 33.46 -2.22 -40.71
C THR A 37 33.47 -1.86 -39.21
N GLY A 38 32.85 -0.76 -38.76
CA GLY A 38 32.73 -0.45 -37.33
C GLY A 38 31.26 -0.34 -36.90
N ALA A 39 30.66 -1.43 -36.42
CA ALA A 39 29.37 -1.35 -35.74
C ALA A 39 29.60 -0.69 -34.37
N TYR A 40 29.29 0.59 -34.23
CA TYR A 40 29.14 1.23 -32.93
C TYR A 40 27.77 0.85 -32.39
N THR A 41 27.71 -0.19 -31.57
CA THR A 41 26.52 -0.49 -30.78
C THR A 41 26.49 0.50 -29.62
N VAL A 42 25.70 1.57 -29.76
CA VAL A 42 25.28 2.36 -28.61
C VAL A 42 24.03 1.67 -28.07
N THR A 43 24.21 0.83 -27.05
CA THR A 43 23.07 0.32 -26.28
C THR A 43 22.55 1.48 -25.44
N ILE A 44 21.47 2.10 -25.91
CA ILE A 44 20.67 3.00 -25.10
C ILE A 44 19.83 2.09 -24.20
N ILE A 45 20.24 1.92 -22.95
CA ILE A 45 19.30 1.49 -21.91
C ILE A 45 18.42 2.71 -21.69
N THR A 46 17.30 2.79 -22.40
CA THR A 46 16.20 3.63 -21.95
C THR A 46 15.89 3.16 -20.54
N ALA A 47 16.03 4.04 -19.54
CA ALA A 47 15.35 3.84 -18.27
C ALA A 47 13.87 3.80 -18.62
N GLN A 48 13.35 2.59 -18.79
CA GLN A 48 11.93 2.33 -18.80
C GLN A 48 11.43 2.71 -17.40
N PRO A 49 10.20 3.21 -17.25
CA PRO A 49 9.59 3.22 -15.93
C PRO A 49 9.51 1.76 -15.50
N LEU A 50 10.43 1.33 -14.65
CA LEU A 50 10.20 0.11 -13.87
C LEU A 50 8.96 0.40 -13.03
N GLY A 51 8.11 -0.61 -12.81
CA GLY A 51 6.90 -0.47 -12.00
C GLY A 51 7.21 -0.05 -10.55
N THR A 52 6.40 -0.50 -9.60
CA THR A 52 6.67 -0.22 -8.18
C THR A 52 8.09 -0.66 -7.78
N SER A 53 8.81 0.19 -7.02
CA SER A 53 10.18 -0.11 -6.56
C SER A 53 10.16 -0.75 -5.17
N TYR A 54 10.73 -1.95 -5.07
CA TYR A 54 10.99 -2.66 -3.83
C TYR A 54 12.44 -2.45 -3.41
N VAL A 55 12.65 -1.66 -2.36
CA VAL A 55 13.97 -1.26 -1.86
C VAL A 55 14.41 -2.19 -0.73
N ILE A 56 15.54 -2.87 -0.90
CA ILE A 56 16.03 -3.87 0.07
C ILE A 56 17.35 -3.42 0.72
N PRO A 57 17.48 -3.51 2.05
CA PRO A 57 18.69 -3.07 2.74
C PRO A 57 19.85 -4.06 2.56
N ARG A 58 21.07 -3.54 2.70
CA ARG A 58 22.30 -4.34 2.75
C ARG A 58 22.41 -4.98 4.12
N THR A 59 22.93 -6.19 4.23
CA THR A 59 23.29 -6.80 5.50
C THR A 59 24.80 -7.07 5.59
N GLU A 60 25.36 -6.95 6.80
CA GLU A 60 26.72 -7.39 7.11
C GLU A 60 26.72 -8.70 7.91
N ASN A 61 25.57 -9.11 8.44
CA ASN A 61 25.35 -10.32 9.20
C ASN A 61 24.18 -11.08 8.55
N PRO A 62 24.45 -12.02 7.63
CA PRO A 62 23.40 -12.65 6.84
C PRO A 62 22.45 -13.49 7.72
N PRO A 63 21.19 -13.63 7.29
CA PRO A 63 20.19 -14.42 8.01
C PRO A 63 20.56 -15.91 8.04
N THR A 64 20.05 -16.59 9.06
CA THR A 64 20.06 -18.05 9.18
C THR A 64 18.91 -18.62 8.36
N ILE A 65 19.22 -19.36 7.30
CA ILE A 65 18.20 -20.04 6.49
C ILE A 65 17.76 -21.33 7.20
N ASP A 66 16.71 -21.26 8.02
CA ASP A 66 16.15 -22.39 8.78
C ASP A 66 14.63 -22.61 8.59
N GLY A 67 13.99 -21.74 7.80
CA GLY A 67 12.59 -21.82 7.42
C GLY A 67 11.68 -21.08 8.41
N LEU A 68 12.24 -20.31 9.35
CA LEU A 68 11.52 -19.47 10.28
C LEU A 68 11.76 -18.00 9.93
N VAL A 69 10.69 -17.23 9.70
CA VAL A 69 10.80 -15.79 9.34
C VAL A 69 10.93 -14.92 10.60
N ASP A 70 11.45 -15.46 11.70
CA ASP A 70 11.39 -14.84 13.04
C ASP A 70 12.44 -13.75 13.27
N GLU A 71 13.55 -13.77 12.53
CA GLU A 71 14.60 -12.74 12.61
C GLU A 71 14.41 -11.59 11.61
N TRP A 72 13.34 -11.62 10.81
CA TRP A 72 13.08 -10.69 9.71
C TRP A 72 12.12 -9.55 10.08
N ASP A 73 11.67 -9.45 11.34
CA ASP A 73 10.57 -8.57 11.77
C ASP A 73 10.71 -7.12 11.31
N SER A 74 11.92 -6.56 11.31
CA SER A 74 12.20 -5.15 10.93
C SER A 74 12.77 -4.96 9.52
N VAL A 75 12.71 -5.99 8.67
CA VAL A 75 13.09 -5.91 7.25
C VAL A 75 11.87 -5.43 6.43
N PRO A 76 12.03 -4.43 5.53
CA PRO A 76 10.95 -3.95 4.69
C PRO A 76 10.25 -5.08 3.93
N SER A 77 8.93 -5.15 4.08
CA SER A 77 8.11 -6.17 3.45
C SER A 77 7.35 -5.66 2.24
N LEU A 78 7.12 -6.57 1.30
CA LEU A 78 6.23 -6.42 0.17
C LEU A 78 5.06 -7.40 0.36
N PHE A 79 3.84 -6.87 0.48
CA PHE A 79 2.64 -7.68 0.67
C PHE A 79 1.94 -7.91 -0.67
N LEU A 80 1.43 -9.12 -0.87
CA LEU A 80 0.71 -9.53 -2.08
C LEU A 80 -0.60 -10.24 -1.71
N ASP A 81 -1.72 -9.72 -2.23
CA ASP A 81 -3.04 -10.30 -2.18
C ASP A 81 -3.82 -9.97 -3.47
N LYS A 82 -5.10 -10.36 -3.53
CA LYS A 82 -5.95 -10.13 -4.72
C LYS A 82 -6.14 -8.65 -5.09
N ASP A 83 -5.86 -7.73 -4.17
CA ASP A 83 -6.12 -6.30 -4.36
C ASP A 83 -4.89 -5.56 -4.92
N ASN A 84 -3.71 -6.17 -4.86
CA ASN A 84 -2.45 -5.60 -5.36
C ASN A 84 -1.63 -6.58 -6.25
N ALA A 85 -2.22 -7.70 -6.65
CA ALA A 85 -1.67 -8.67 -7.59
C ALA A 85 -2.53 -8.80 -8.86
N ASP A 86 -1.89 -9.14 -9.97
CA ASP A 86 -2.59 -9.65 -11.13
C ASP A 86 -2.78 -11.17 -11.00
N THR A 87 -4.03 -11.65 -11.10
CA THR A 87 -4.31 -13.09 -11.23
C THR A 87 -4.20 -13.48 -12.70
N ILE A 88 -3.09 -14.12 -13.08
CA ILE A 88 -2.78 -14.42 -14.49
C ILE A 88 -3.22 -15.83 -14.92
N GLN A 89 -3.55 -16.68 -13.96
CA GLN A 89 -4.07 -18.02 -14.15
C GLN A 89 -4.96 -18.39 -12.95
N GLY A 90 -6.03 -19.17 -13.16
CA GLY A 90 -6.92 -19.62 -12.09
C GLY A 90 -8.06 -18.66 -11.75
N GLU A 91 -8.73 -18.91 -10.63
CA GLU A 91 -9.76 -18.02 -10.06
C GLU A 91 -9.09 -16.94 -9.19
N VAL A 92 -9.76 -15.79 -8.98
CA VAL A 92 -9.24 -14.75 -8.09
C VAL A 92 -9.41 -15.22 -6.65
N PRO A 93 -8.32 -15.46 -5.88
CA PRO A 93 -8.41 -16.08 -4.57
C PRO A 93 -8.87 -15.07 -3.52
N THR A 94 -9.41 -15.58 -2.40
CA THR A 94 -9.63 -14.74 -1.22
C THR A 94 -8.32 -14.52 -0.46
N PRO A 95 -8.16 -13.45 0.35
CA PRO A 95 -6.90 -13.26 1.10
C PRO A 95 -6.57 -14.39 2.10
N SER A 96 -7.58 -15.13 2.55
CA SER A 96 -7.41 -16.32 3.39
C SER A 96 -7.03 -17.59 2.64
N ASP A 97 -7.22 -17.57 1.33
CA ASP A 97 -6.98 -18.64 0.36
C ASP A 97 -5.58 -18.45 -0.24
N LEU A 98 -5.22 -17.27 -0.77
CA LEU A 98 -3.84 -17.02 -1.21
C LEU A 98 -3.38 -15.58 -0.95
N SER A 99 -2.32 -15.41 -0.16
CA SER A 99 -1.59 -14.14 0.00
C SER A 99 -0.17 -14.36 0.51
N ALA A 100 0.70 -13.36 0.42
CA ALA A 100 2.06 -13.47 0.96
C ALA A 100 2.64 -12.14 1.45
N THR A 101 3.52 -12.23 2.44
CA THR A 101 4.43 -11.16 2.85
C THR A 101 5.85 -11.57 2.48
N LEU A 102 6.46 -10.90 1.50
CA LEU A 102 7.85 -11.10 1.07
C LEU A 102 8.77 -10.09 1.78
N LYS A 103 9.92 -10.53 2.26
CA LYS A 103 10.98 -9.71 2.86
C LYS A 103 12.30 -10.03 2.19
N ALA A 104 13.19 -9.06 2.08
CA ALA A 104 14.46 -9.28 1.38
C ALA A 104 15.58 -8.36 1.87
N VAL A 105 16.81 -8.89 1.82
CA VAL A 105 18.06 -8.19 2.12
C VAL A 105 19.15 -8.67 1.14
N TRP A 106 20.26 -7.93 1.05
CA TRP A 106 21.37 -8.33 0.17
C TRP A 106 22.74 -8.15 0.82
N ASP A 107 23.72 -8.91 0.36
CA ASP A 107 25.14 -8.63 0.62
C ASP A 107 25.96 -8.75 -0.67
N SER A 108 27.28 -8.60 -0.60
CA SER A 108 28.13 -8.66 -1.79
C SER A 108 28.13 -10.01 -2.53
N THR A 109 27.54 -11.04 -1.95
CA THR A 109 27.58 -12.44 -2.40
C THR A 109 26.20 -13.08 -2.59
N HIS A 110 25.15 -12.58 -1.94
CA HIS A 110 23.82 -13.19 -1.98
C HIS A 110 22.69 -12.14 -2.00
N LEU A 111 21.57 -12.54 -2.61
CA LEU A 111 20.25 -12.02 -2.28
C LEU A 111 19.58 -12.99 -1.30
N TYR A 112 18.94 -12.48 -0.27
CA TYR A 112 18.18 -13.28 0.68
C TYR A 112 16.73 -12.84 0.63
N PHE A 113 15.83 -13.80 0.60
CA PHE A 113 14.39 -13.57 0.68
C PHE A 113 13.79 -14.45 1.78
N ALA A 114 12.81 -13.91 2.47
CA ALA A 114 11.94 -14.65 3.36
C ALA A 114 10.49 -14.35 3.02
N ALA A 115 9.60 -15.32 3.15
CA ALA A 115 8.18 -15.13 2.90
C ALA A 115 7.33 -15.89 3.92
N VAL A 116 6.22 -15.27 4.32
CA VAL A 116 5.10 -15.97 4.95
C VAL A 116 3.97 -15.98 3.94
N ILE A 117 3.50 -17.17 3.58
CA ILE A 117 2.51 -17.41 2.54
C ILE A 117 1.28 -18.01 3.22
N GLN A 118 0.14 -17.35 3.06
CA GLN A 118 -1.17 -17.83 3.44
C GLN A 118 -1.72 -18.66 2.29
N ASP A 119 -2.14 -19.88 2.62
CA ASP A 119 -2.57 -20.91 1.68
C ASP A 119 -3.47 -21.90 2.43
N ASP A 120 -4.74 -22.03 2.03
CA ASP A 120 -5.70 -22.88 2.74
C ASP A 120 -5.63 -24.36 2.37
N VAL A 121 -4.97 -24.74 1.26
CA VAL A 121 -4.73 -26.14 0.87
C VAL A 121 -3.28 -26.39 0.43
N LEU A 122 -2.50 -26.92 1.37
CA LEU A 122 -1.08 -27.23 1.12
C LEU A 122 -0.85 -28.54 0.33
N ILE A 123 -0.59 -28.43 -0.98
CA ILE A 123 -0.15 -29.47 -1.92
C ILE A 123 1.25 -29.15 -2.49
N GLY A 124 2.28 -29.70 -1.84
CA GLY A 124 3.68 -29.41 -2.19
C GLY A 124 4.45 -30.46 -2.98
N ASN A 125 3.88 -31.62 -3.35
CA ASN A 125 4.67 -32.73 -3.92
C ASN A 125 3.91 -33.72 -4.82
N ASP A 126 2.78 -33.32 -5.39
CA ASP A 126 1.99 -34.20 -6.24
C ASP A 126 2.40 -34.14 -7.72
N SER A 127 3.17 -33.10 -8.10
CA SER A 127 3.81 -32.98 -9.42
C SER A 127 5.30 -33.30 -9.38
N ALA A 128 5.83 -33.71 -10.54
CA ALA A 128 7.27 -33.86 -10.74
C ALA A 128 7.99 -32.51 -10.92
N PHE A 129 7.23 -31.42 -11.09
CA PHE A 129 7.72 -30.11 -11.46
C PHE A 129 7.36 -29.07 -10.38
N ALA A 130 8.37 -28.41 -9.80
CA ALA A 130 8.17 -27.49 -8.68
C ALA A 130 7.23 -26.31 -8.99
N TRP A 131 7.07 -25.92 -10.26
CA TRP A 131 6.18 -24.82 -10.69
C TRP A 131 4.71 -25.23 -10.85
N ARG A 132 4.38 -26.48 -10.50
CA ARG A 132 3.02 -27.03 -10.55
C ARG A 132 2.50 -27.46 -9.20
N ASP A 133 3.30 -27.30 -8.16
CA ASP A 133 2.91 -27.51 -6.77
C ASP A 133 2.87 -26.12 -6.11
N ASP A 134 2.31 -26.02 -4.90
CA ASP A 134 2.32 -24.75 -4.16
C ASP A 134 3.74 -24.25 -4.03
N GLY A 135 3.92 -22.96 -4.30
CA GLY A 135 5.24 -22.42 -4.44
C GLY A 135 5.29 -20.91 -4.58
N LEU A 136 6.50 -20.40 -4.43
CA LEU A 136 6.83 -19.02 -4.69
C LEU A 136 7.83 -18.96 -5.84
N GLU A 137 7.62 -18.00 -6.73
CA GLU A 137 8.50 -17.75 -7.86
C GLU A 137 9.09 -16.34 -7.78
N LEU A 138 10.40 -16.22 -7.99
CA LEU A 138 11.13 -14.96 -8.02
C LEU A 138 11.66 -14.70 -9.43
N GLY A 139 11.14 -13.66 -10.08
CA GLY A 139 11.63 -13.18 -11.38
C GLY A 139 12.64 -12.06 -11.18
N ILE A 140 13.87 -12.23 -11.68
CA ILE A 140 14.89 -11.17 -11.68
C ILE A 140 15.60 -11.10 -13.02
N TYR A 141 15.71 -9.90 -13.59
CA TYR A 141 16.49 -9.69 -14.82
C TYR A 141 17.85 -9.12 -14.52
N ILE A 142 18.90 -9.86 -14.91
CA ILE A 142 20.29 -9.45 -14.77
C ILE A 142 20.81 -9.05 -16.16
N PRO A 143 21.08 -7.75 -16.43
CA PRO A 143 21.50 -7.30 -17.75
C PRO A 143 22.81 -7.92 -18.26
N SER A 144 23.70 -8.35 -17.36
CA SER A 144 24.95 -9.03 -17.70
C SER A 144 24.80 -10.52 -18.02
N ASP A 145 23.65 -11.12 -17.72
CA ASP A 145 23.37 -12.55 -17.96
C ASP A 145 22.04 -12.74 -18.70
N ARG A 146 20.96 -13.00 -17.96
CA ARG A 146 19.60 -13.21 -18.48
C ARG A 146 18.55 -12.93 -17.40
N SER A 147 17.28 -13.18 -17.72
CA SER A 147 16.28 -13.35 -16.66
C SER A 147 16.43 -14.69 -15.97
N HIS A 148 16.22 -14.68 -14.66
CA HIS A 148 16.02 -15.86 -13.84
C HIS A 148 14.58 -15.88 -13.37
N GLN A 149 14.05 -17.09 -13.22
CA GLN A 149 12.73 -17.37 -12.69
C GLN A 149 12.92 -18.49 -11.68
N PHE A 150 13.30 -18.12 -10.47
CA PHE A 150 13.57 -19.09 -9.41
C PHE A 150 12.26 -19.55 -8.80
N THR A 151 11.88 -20.79 -9.07
CA THR A 151 10.72 -21.42 -8.45
C THR A 151 11.18 -22.20 -7.22
N ILE A 152 10.53 -21.97 -6.08
CA ILE A 152 10.70 -22.74 -4.85
C ILE A 152 9.33 -23.28 -4.44
N SER A 153 9.16 -24.60 -4.46
CA SER A 153 7.94 -25.25 -3.99
C SER A 153 7.92 -25.40 -2.47
N LEU A 154 6.75 -25.61 -1.89
CA LEU A 154 6.51 -25.85 -0.46
C LEU A 154 7.41 -26.96 0.11
N ASP A 155 7.67 -28.02 -0.66
CA ASP A 155 8.55 -29.14 -0.27
C ASP A 155 10.06 -28.86 -0.48
N GLY A 156 10.43 -27.64 -0.87
CA GLY A 156 11.80 -27.16 -1.00
C GLY A 156 12.49 -27.53 -2.30
N ARG A 157 11.79 -28.06 -3.32
CA ARG A 157 12.37 -28.23 -4.65
C ARG A 157 12.59 -26.87 -5.31
N GLN A 158 13.65 -26.81 -6.12
CA GLN A 158 14.12 -25.57 -6.72
C GLN A 158 14.21 -25.73 -8.24
N ALA A 159 13.78 -24.71 -8.98
CA ALA A 159 13.98 -24.62 -10.42
C ALA A 159 14.40 -23.19 -10.83
N ASP A 160 15.09 -23.06 -11.96
CA ASP A 160 15.30 -21.77 -12.66
C ASP A 160 14.86 -21.93 -14.11
N GLN A 161 13.89 -21.13 -14.54
CA GLN A 161 13.23 -21.25 -15.85
C GLN A 161 12.71 -22.67 -16.11
N GLY A 162 12.13 -23.30 -15.09
CA GLY A 162 11.63 -24.68 -15.15
C GLY A 162 12.71 -25.77 -15.21
N ASN A 163 14.01 -25.43 -15.11
CA ASN A 163 15.06 -26.43 -15.00
C ASN A 163 15.39 -26.67 -13.52
N THR A 164 15.38 -27.91 -13.07
CA THR A 164 15.75 -28.24 -11.68
C THR A 164 17.17 -27.77 -11.36
N ILE A 165 17.31 -27.06 -10.24
CA ILE A 165 18.60 -26.57 -9.72
C ILE A 165 18.80 -27.02 -8.27
N SER A 166 20.00 -26.80 -7.75
CA SER A 166 20.34 -27.01 -6.33
C SER A 166 21.32 -25.96 -5.82
N SER A 167 21.39 -24.82 -6.50
CA SER A 167 22.34 -23.74 -6.21
C SER A 167 21.82 -22.79 -5.14
N LEU A 168 20.53 -22.84 -4.77
CA LEU A 168 19.96 -21.98 -3.74
C LEU A 168 20.03 -22.70 -2.38
N THR A 169 20.27 -21.95 -1.32
CA THR A 169 20.02 -22.46 0.04
C THR A 169 18.58 -22.15 0.38
N VAL A 170 17.75 -23.17 0.61
CA VAL A 170 16.31 -23.02 0.86
C VAL A 170 15.93 -23.77 2.12
N ALA A 171 15.06 -23.17 2.93
CA ALA A 171 14.36 -23.82 4.01
C ALA A 171 12.89 -23.42 4.00
N THR A 172 12.00 -24.39 4.22
CA THR A 172 10.56 -24.16 4.32
C THR A 172 10.02 -24.75 5.62
N SER A 173 8.98 -24.14 6.17
CA SER A 173 8.26 -24.66 7.33
C SER A 173 6.76 -24.40 7.20
N THR A 174 5.94 -25.13 7.95
CA THR A 174 4.50 -24.87 7.99
C THR A 174 4.20 -23.89 9.11
N VAL A 175 3.29 -22.95 8.86
CA VAL A 175 2.81 -21.96 9.84
C VAL A 175 1.29 -22.02 9.94
N SER A 176 0.71 -21.28 10.88
CA SER A 176 -0.75 -21.22 10.99
C SER A 176 -1.33 -20.56 9.73
N GLY A 177 -2.16 -21.29 8.99
CA GLY A 177 -2.83 -20.78 7.79
C GLY A 177 -2.00 -20.85 6.50
N GLY A 178 -0.82 -21.47 6.52
CA GLY A 178 -0.02 -21.65 5.32
C GLY A 178 1.41 -22.12 5.61
N TRP A 179 2.41 -21.47 5.00
CA TRP A 179 3.82 -21.86 5.11
C TRP A 179 4.79 -20.69 5.08
N ALA A 180 6.02 -20.95 5.51
CA ALA A 180 7.12 -20.01 5.53
C ALA A 180 8.25 -20.50 4.64
N LEU A 181 8.95 -19.56 4.01
CA LEU A 181 10.09 -19.77 3.14
C LEU A 181 11.22 -18.85 3.56
N GLU A 182 12.44 -19.39 3.56
CA GLU A 182 13.67 -18.61 3.50
C GLU A 182 14.56 -19.14 2.38
N VAL A 183 15.14 -18.23 1.60
CA VAL A 183 16.03 -18.57 0.50
C VAL A 183 17.21 -17.61 0.41
N ALA A 184 18.41 -18.16 0.28
CA ALA A 184 19.61 -17.45 -0.13
C ALA A 184 19.97 -17.81 -1.57
N ILE A 185 19.98 -16.81 -2.44
CA ILE A 185 20.36 -16.89 -3.85
C ILE A 185 21.80 -16.40 -3.97
N PRO A 186 22.77 -17.29 -4.22
CA PRO A 186 24.15 -16.85 -4.41
C PRO A 186 24.28 -16.15 -5.75
N ILE A 187 25.10 -15.11 -5.80
CA ILE A 187 25.27 -14.29 -7.01
C ILE A 187 25.85 -15.06 -8.22
N GLU A 188 26.51 -16.19 -7.96
CA GLU A 188 26.96 -17.11 -9.01
C GLU A 188 25.79 -17.80 -9.73
N ALA A 189 24.62 -17.93 -9.08
CA ALA A 189 23.38 -18.35 -9.73
C ALA A 189 22.76 -17.26 -10.61
N LEU A 190 23.19 -16.00 -10.46
CA LEU A 190 22.73 -14.82 -11.22
C LEU A 190 23.67 -14.44 -12.38
N GLY A 191 24.70 -15.24 -12.68
CA GLY A 191 25.56 -15.01 -13.85
C GLY A 191 26.69 -13.97 -13.69
N SER A 192 26.93 -13.45 -12.48
CA SER A 192 28.13 -12.72 -12.01
C SER A 192 28.31 -11.20 -12.31
N ASP A 193 29.35 -10.65 -11.64
CA ASP A 193 29.60 -9.31 -11.05
C ASP A 193 28.95 -9.10 -9.67
N PRO A 194 29.71 -8.65 -8.63
CA PRO A 194 29.21 -8.46 -7.26
C PRO A 194 28.02 -7.50 -7.22
N LEU A 195 27.08 -7.77 -6.31
CA LEU A 195 26.01 -6.82 -6.02
C LEU A 195 26.61 -5.57 -5.39
N LEU A 196 26.16 -4.42 -5.84
CA LEU A 196 26.60 -3.10 -5.40
C LEU A 196 25.40 -2.28 -4.96
N ALA A 197 25.65 -1.38 -4.00
CA ALA A 197 24.63 -0.44 -3.55
C ALA A 197 24.16 0.46 -4.71
N ASP A 198 22.88 0.83 -4.64
CA ASP A 198 22.11 1.59 -5.61
C ASP A 198 21.93 0.93 -7.00
N GLN A 199 22.31 -0.34 -7.14
CA GLN A 199 21.92 -1.12 -8.33
C GLN A 199 20.42 -1.39 -8.34
N ARG A 200 19.88 -1.47 -9.55
CA ARG A 200 18.45 -1.63 -9.85
C ARG A 200 18.29 -2.76 -10.84
N TYR A 201 17.39 -3.67 -10.55
CA TYR A 201 17.09 -4.83 -11.38
C TYR A 201 15.58 -4.91 -11.62
N PRO A 202 15.11 -5.19 -12.84
CA PRO A 202 13.71 -5.56 -13.03
C PRO A 202 13.40 -6.81 -12.20
N PHE A 203 12.30 -6.76 -11.45
CA PHE A 203 11.96 -7.77 -10.46
C PHE A 203 10.44 -7.97 -10.37
N THR A 204 10.04 -9.22 -10.16
CA THR A 204 8.67 -9.63 -9.89
C THR A 204 8.70 -10.83 -8.93
N PHE A 205 7.58 -11.14 -8.30
CA PHE A 205 7.38 -12.43 -7.66
C PHE A 205 5.95 -12.94 -7.86
N ALA A 206 5.77 -14.24 -7.76
CA ALA A 206 4.46 -14.88 -7.89
C ALA A 206 4.22 -15.95 -6.85
N LEU A 207 2.94 -16.12 -6.53
CA LEU A 207 2.42 -17.24 -5.75
C LEU A 207 1.80 -18.25 -6.70
N LYS A 208 2.09 -19.52 -6.44
CA LYS A 208 1.52 -20.69 -7.12
C LYS A 208 0.68 -21.43 -6.09
N ASP A 209 -0.57 -21.66 -6.46
CA ASP A 209 -1.56 -22.38 -5.66
C ASP A 209 -2.10 -23.57 -6.48
N ASP A 210 -1.86 -24.76 -5.96
CA ASP A 210 -2.28 -26.06 -6.49
C ASP A 210 -3.37 -26.73 -5.64
N ASP A 211 -4.39 -25.98 -5.24
CA ASP A 211 -5.62 -26.43 -4.59
C ASP A 211 -6.29 -27.70 -5.19
N VAL A 212 -6.19 -27.83 -6.51
CA VAL A 212 -6.91 -28.85 -7.29
C VAL A 212 -6.13 -30.15 -7.44
N GLY A 213 -4.83 -30.13 -7.16
CA GLY A 213 -3.88 -31.20 -7.37
C GLY A 213 -3.69 -31.59 -8.83
N HIS A 214 -2.54 -32.17 -9.13
CA HIS A 214 -2.24 -32.92 -10.35
C HIS A 214 -2.36 -32.12 -11.66
N ASP A 215 -1.33 -31.30 -11.95
CA ASP A 215 -1.03 -30.71 -13.27
C ASP A 215 -2.20 -29.94 -13.93
N SER A 216 -3.19 -29.49 -13.15
CA SER A 216 -4.41 -28.88 -13.68
C SER A 216 -4.11 -27.49 -14.25
N PRO A 217 -4.67 -27.12 -15.42
CA PRO A 217 -4.56 -25.76 -15.94
C PRO A 217 -5.32 -24.72 -15.10
N THR A 218 -6.06 -25.13 -14.08
CA THR A 218 -6.86 -24.27 -13.20
C THR A 218 -6.13 -23.78 -11.95
N GLN A 219 -4.84 -24.12 -11.79
CA GLN A 219 -3.99 -23.60 -10.71
C GLN A 219 -3.96 -22.07 -10.72
N THR A 220 -4.03 -21.49 -9.52
CA THR A 220 -4.01 -20.04 -9.37
C THR A 220 -2.57 -19.54 -9.43
N THR A 221 -2.35 -18.47 -10.19
CA THR A 221 -1.08 -17.74 -10.15
C THR A 221 -1.36 -16.27 -9.95
N MET A 222 -0.87 -15.74 -8.83
CA MET A 222 -0.88 -14.32 -8.51
C MET A 222 0.50 -13.74 -8.73
N VAL A 223 0.58 -12.57 -9.36
CA VAL A 223 1.85 -11.91 -9.71
C VAL A 223 1.86 -10.50 -9.16
N TRP A 224 2.97 -10.13 -8.52
CA TRP A 224 3.29 -8.74 -8.22
C TRP A 224 3.99 -8.11 -9.42
N GLU A 225 3.35 -7.14 -10.09
CA GLU A 225 3.90 -6.38 -11.23
C GLU A 225 4.46 -7.30 -12.33
N GLY A 226 3.62 -7.73 -13.27
CA GLY A 226 4.08 -8.56 -14.37
C GLY A 226 2.99 -8.90 -15.40
N ASP A 227 3.42 -9.49 -16.51
CA ASP A 227 2.52 -9.84 -17.60
C ASP A 227 1.90 -11.24 -17.43
N SER A 228 0.84 -11.52 -18.19
CA SER A 228 0.17 -12.84 -18.19
C SER A 228 1.05 -14.04 -18.56
N THR A 229 2.30 -13.82 -18.96
CA THR A 229 3.24 -14.87 -19.37
C THR A 229 4.48 -14.99 -18.47
N TYR A 230 4.60 -14.14 -17.45
CA TYR A 230 5.78 -14.08 -16.56
C TYR A 230 7.12 -13.89 -17.30
N SER A 231 7.07 -13.48 -18.57
CA SER A 231 8.20 -13.53 -19.49
C SER A 231 8.58 -12.13 -19.99
N PHE A 232 7.71 -11.14 -19.78
CA PHE A 232 7.90 -9.79 -20.29
C PHE A 232 8.42 -8.83 -19.22
N GLN A 233 9.74 -8.81 -19.04
CA GLN A 233 10.45 -8.02 -18.00
C GLN A 233 10.21 -6.50 -18.07
N GLN A 234 9.59 -6.00 -19.13
CA GLN A 234 9.23 -4.59 -19.28
C GLN A 234 8.01 -4.20 -18.44
N GLU A 235 7.24 -5.19 -17.97
CA GLU A 235 6.08 -5.02 -17.10
C GLU A 235 6.41 -5.37 -15.64
N TRP A 236 7.68 -5.62 -15.32
CA TRP A 236 8.13 -5.92 -13.96
C TRP A 236 8.36 -4.65 -13.14
N GLY A 237 8.23 -4.81 -11.82
CA GLY A 237 8.68 -3.83 -10.84
C GLY A 237 10.20 -3.67 -10.81
N GLU A 238 10.70 -2.92 -9.83
CA GLU A 238 12.15 -2.74 -9.61
C GLU A 238 12.55 -3.34 -8.26
N LEU A 239 13.64 -4.11 -8.23
CA LEU A 239 14.39 -4.40 -7.01
C LEU A 239 15.57 -3.44 -6.91
N ARG A 240 15.58 -2.60 -5.88
CA ARG A 240 16.65 -1.63 -5.64
C ARG A 240 17.49 -2.03 -4.43
N LEU A 241 18.78 -2.20 -4.65
CA LEU A 241 19.74 -2.58 -3.61
C LEU A 241 20.19 -1.34 -2.82
N SER A 242 19.63 -1.12 -1.63
CA SER A 242 19.97 0.04 -0.81
C SER A 242 21.34 -0.11 -0.13
N GLY A 243 22.06 1.00 0.03
CA GLY A 243 23.26 1.06 0.87
C GLY A 243 22.97 1.13 2.37
N GLN A 244 21.69 1.26 2.78
CA GLN A 244 21.29 1.21 4.19
C GLN A 244 21.60 -0.17 4.77
N VAL A 245 22.25 -0.20 5.92
CA VAL A 245 22.65 -1.46 6.57
C VAL A 245 21.57 -1.90 7.55
N TYR A 246 21.12 -3.14 7.40
CA TYR A 246 20.30 -3.89 8.34
C TYR A 246 21.13 -5.01 8.96
N ASP A 247 21.25 -4.98 10.28
CA ASP A 247 21.95 -6.02 11.05
C ASP A 247 20.94 -6.92 11.74
N PHE A 248 20.89 -8.19 11.34
CA PHE A 248 20.13 -9.20 12.04
C PHE A 248 20.65 -9.34 13.48
N PRO A 249 19.76 -9.46 14.48
CA PRO A 249 20.17 -9.63 15.86
C PRO A 249 21.03 -10.89 15.99
N THR A 250 22.27 -10.75 16.44
CA THR A 250 23.14 -11.92 16.65
C THR A 250 22.46 -12.86 17.66
N PRO A 251 22.30 -14.16 17.36
CA PRO A 251 21.66 -15.09 18.27
C PRO A 251 22.39 -15.03 19.60
N THR A 252 21.67 -14.63 20.65
CA THR A 252 22.25 -14.52 21.99
C THR A 252 22.69 -15.92 22.40
N PRO A 253 24.00 -16.20 22.58
CA PRO A 253 24.44 -17.53 22.94
C PRO A 253 23.80 -17.90 24.28
N THR A 254 22.99 -18.96 24.27
CA THR A 254 22.32 -19.45 25.47
C THR A 254 23.39 -19.81 26.49
N SER A 255 23.50 -19.01 27.55
CA SER A 255 24.54 -19.17 28.56
C SER A 255 24.39 -20.52 29.27
N THR A 256 25.26 -21.47 28.94
CA THR A 256 25.52 -22.63 29.79
C THR A 256 26.59 -22.22 30.80
N PRO A 257 26.37 -22.39 32.12
CA PRO A 257 27.30 -21.86 33.12
C PRO A 257 28.60 -22.68 33.12
N THR A 258 29.73 -22.04 32.82
CA THR A 258 31.07 -22.61 32.99
C THR A 258 31.92 -21.64 33.81
N PRO A 259 32.72 -22.12 34.79
CA PRO A 259 33.29 -21.27 35.82
C PRO A 259 34.46 -20.41 35.31
N THR A 260 34.59 -19.28 35.98
CA THR A 260 35.50 -18.16 35.79
C THR A 260 36.97 -18.58 35.73
N ASN A 261 37.70 -18.15 34.70
CA ASN A 261 39.11 -17.82 34.80
C ASN A 261 39.42 -16.54 34.01
N THR A 262 40.12 -15.63 34.68
CA THR A 262 40.54 -14.29 34.26
C THR A 262 41.50 -14.31 33.06
N PRO A 263 41.33 -13.44 32.05
CA PRO A 263 42.39 -13.19 31.07
C PRO A 263 43.10 -11.83 31.25
N THR A 264 44.41 -11.89 30.99
CA THR A 264 45.40 -10.81 30.84
C THR A 264 45.18 -10.00 29.54
N PRO A 265 45.53 -8.69 29.46
CA PRO A 265 45.15 -7.85 28.32
C PRO A 265 45.98 -8.11 27.06
N THR A 266 45.31 -8.08 25.90
CA THR A 266 45.86 -8.09 24.53
C THR A 266 45.46 -6.77 23.86
N PRO A 267 46.32 -6.12 23.03
CA PRO A 267 46.16 -4.71 22.68
C PRO A 267 45.02 -4.45 21.69
N THR A 268 44.36 -3.31 21.90
CA THR A 268 43.26 -2.74 21.11
C THR A 268 43.71 -2.37 19.70
N PRO A 269 43.02 -2.80 18.62
CA PRO A 269 43.20 -2.21 17.30
C PRO A 269 42.49 -0.84 17.26
N THR A 270 43.22 0.16 16.79
CA THR A 270 42.75 1.53 16.56
C THR A 270 41.63 1.53 15.52
N SER A 271 40.46 2.05 15.90
CA SER A 271 39.34 2.28 14.99
C SER A 271 39.69 3.40 14.01
N THR A 272 39.67 3.10 12.72
CA THR A 272 39.62 4.10 11.64
C THR A 272 38.28 4.84 11.73
N PRO A 273 38.23 6.18 11.67
CA PRO A 273 36.96 6.90 11.73
C PRO A 273 36.13 6.60 10.48
N THR A 274 34.90 6.13 10.70
CA THR A 274 33.82 6.04 9.71
C THR A 274 33.60 7.41 9.06
N PRO A 275 33.45 7.52 7.73
CA PRO A 275 33.12 8.79 7.09
C PRO A 275 31.78 9.31 7.65
N THR A 276 31.82 10.49 8.25
CA THR A 276 30.64 11.22 8.70
C THR A 276 29.78 11.54 7.48
N ALA A 277 28.55 11.02 7.47
CA ALA A 277 27.54 11.41 6.49
C ALA A 277 27.46 12.94 6.43
N THR A 278 27.44 13.50 5.24
CA THR A 278 27.18 14.93 5.03
C THR A 278 25.91 15.29 5.78
N PRO A 279 25.92 16.25 6.72
CA PRO A 279 24.73 16.61 7.47
C PRO A 279 23.69 17.11 6.48
N TYR A 280 22.51 16.48 6.48
CA TYR A 280 21.32 17.07 5.90
C TYR A 280 21.19 18.49 6.48
N PRO A 281 20.87 19.51 5.66
CA PRO A 281 20.78 20.88 6.15
C PRO A 281 19.92 20.95 7.41
N THR A 282 20.38 21.72 8.39
CA THR A 282 19.62 21.91 9.63
C THR A 282 18.24 22.44 9.26
N PRO A 283 17.14 21.79 9.68
CA PRO A 283 15.80 22.22 9.29
C PRO A 283 15.57 23.67 9.70
N SER A 284 15.06 24.50 8.79
CA SER A 284 14.55 25.83 9.11
C SER A 284 13.07 25.89 8.72
N GLY A 285 12.19 25.73 9.71
CA GLY A 285 10.75 25.74 9.48
C GLY A 285 9.97 25.55 10.79
N PRO A 286 8.66 25.81 10.80
CA PRO A 286 7.80 25.51 11.95
C PRO A 286 7.80 24.01 12.23
N SER A 287 7.98 23.65 13.50
CA SER A 287 8.06 22.25 13.94
C SER A 287 6.83 21.86 14.74
N TYR A 288 6.28 20.70 14.42
CA TYR A 288 5.29 20.00 15.21
C TYR A 288 6.00 18.92 16.05
N LEU A 289 5.99 19.12 17.37
CA LEU A 289 6.70 18.25 18.32
C LEU A 289 5.74 17.18 18.82
N ILE A 290 6.08 15.90 18.60
CA ILE A 290 5.23 14.78 18.99
C ILE A 290 5.89 13.94 20.10
N PRO A 291 5.12 13.54 21.14
CA PRO A 291 5.63 12.70 22.22
C PRO A 291 5.78 11.23 21.77
N ARG A 292 6.64 10.50 22.47
CA ARG A 292 6.72 9.04 22.37
C ARG A 292 5.54 8.42 23.11
N ALA A 293 4.79 7.53 22.46
CA ALA A 293 3.77 6.73 23.09
C ALA A 293 4.41 5.75 24.09
N GLY A 294 3.95 5.75 25.34
CA GLY A 294 4.37 4.76 26.34
C GLY A 294 3.72 3.39 26.10
N GLN A 295 2.58 3.38 25.44
CA GLN A 295 1.84 2.25 24.90
C GLN A 295 1.02 2.73 23.69
N PRO A 296 0.66 1.86 22.73
CA PRO A 296 -0.16 2.25 21.58
C PRO A 296 -1.50 2.88 22.01
N PRO A 297 -2.02 3.89 21.30
CA PRO A 297 -3.40 4.34 21.45
C PRO A 297 -4.38 3.24 21.04
N ILE A 298 -5.62 3.35 21.49
CA ILE A 298 -6.70 2.47 21.04
C ILE A 298 -7.31 3.15 19.82
N LEU A 299 -7.36 2.46 18.69
CA LEU A 299 -8.01 3.02 17.50
C LEU A 299 -9.48 2.60 17.51
N ASP A 300 -10.35 3.46 18.01
CA ASP A 300 -11.79 3.22 18.11
C ASP A 300 -12.65 4.38 17.58
N GLY A 301 -12.02 5.46 17.12
CA GLY A 301 -12.66 6.64 16.56
C GLY A 301 -13.08 7.66 17.63
N GLU A 302 -13.02 7.31 18.91
CA GLU A 302 -13.13 8.26 20.02
C GLU A 302 -11.74 8.88 20.27
N LEU A 303 -11.68 10.15 20.67
CA LEU A 303 -10.39 10.88 20.84
C LEU A 303 -10.05 11.18 22.31
N ASN A 304 -10.73 10.51 23.25
CA ASN A 304 -10.67 10.77 24.69
C ASN A 304 -9.31 10.47 25.32
N GLU A 305 -8.54 9.54 24.77
CA GLU A 305 -7.18 9.21 25.19
C GLU A 305 -6.15 10.25 24.71
N TRP A 306 -6.53 11.10 23.75
CA TRP A 306 -5.64 12.06 23.10
C TRP A 306 -5.65 13.46 23.73
N ASP A 307 -6.49 13.72 24.75
CA ASP A 307 -6.71 15.04 25.36
C ASP A 307 -5.44 15.75 25.86
N GLY A 308 -4.42 14.99 26.27
CA GLY A 308 -3.14 15.52 26.77
C GLY A 308 -2.03 15.63 25.71
N VAL A 309 -2.28 15.19 24.47
CA VAL A 309 -1.30 15.20 23.39
C VAL A 309 -1.24 16.58 22.73
N PRO A 310 -0.04 17.13 22.41
CA PRO A 310 0.08 18.40 21.70
C PRO A 310 -0.72 18.41 20.40
N THR A 311 -1.37 19.54 20.12
CA THR A 311 -2.23 19.72 18.95
C THR A 311 -1.60 20.62 17.89
N LEU A 312 -1.91 20.36 16.63
CA LEU A 312 -1.66 21.21 15.49
C LEU A 312 -2.98 21.52 14.79
N SER A 313 -3.35 22.80 14.70
CA SER A 313 -4.61 23.22 14.07
C SER A 313 -4.39 23.68 12.64
N LEU A 314 -5.38 23.42 11.78
CA LEU A 314 -5.45 23.92 10.41
C LEU A 314 -6.85 24.51 10.15
N ASP A 315 -6.87 25.77 9.70
CA ASP A 315 -8.05 26.48 9.24
C ASP A 315 -7.64 27.53 8.19
N LYS A 316 -8.63 28.26 7.64
CA LYS A 316 -8.39 29.33 6.67
C LYS A 316 -7.40 30.43 7.12
N ASP A 317 -7.26 30.64 8.43
CA ASP A 317 -6.48 31.74 9.01
C ASP A 317 -5.01 31.35 9.22
N ASN A 318 -4.71 30.05 9.29
CA ASN A 318 -3.37 29.53 9.52
C ASN A 318 -2.84 28.60 8.40
N ALA A 319 -3.65 28.27 7.38
CA ALA A 319 -3.22 27.58 6.18
C ALA A 319 -2.16 28.39 5.42
N SER A 320 -1.08 27.74 4.98
CA SER A 320 -0.07 28.39 4.13
C SER A 320 -0.54 28.52 2.69
N THR A 321 -1.36 27.57 2.24
CA THR A 321 -1.94 27.53 0.89
C THR A 321 -3.40 27.15 1.00
N ILE A 322 -4.24 27.86 0.22
CA ILE A 322 -5.65 27.55 0.02
C ILE A 322 -5.86 27.40 -1.48
N ILE A 323 -6.43 26.28 -1.89
CA ILE A 323 -6.86 26.01 -3.27
C ILE A 323 -8.40 26.00 -3.28
N GLY A 324 -9.03 26.54 -4.31
CA GLY A 324 -10.50 26.59 -4.39
C GLY A 324 -11.09 27.80 -3.69
N GLN A 325 -12.30 27.65 -3.12
CA GLN A 325 -12.96 28.72 -2.37
C GLN A 325 -12.36 28.86 -0.98
N VAL A 326 -12.50 30.04 -0.36
CA VAL A 326 -12.03 30.24 1.02
C VAL A 326 -13.17 29.83 1.95
N PRO A 327 -13.02 28.75 2.74
CA PRO A 327 -14.09 28.23 3.56
C PRO A 327 -14.29 29.11 4.80
N SER A 328 -15.43 29.01 5.47
CA SER A 328 -15.57 29.48 6.85
C SER A 328 -14.90 28.48 7.82
N PRO A 329 -14.41 28.87 9.01
CA PRO A 329 -13.80 27.89 9.94
C PRO A 329 -14.78 26.84 10.46
N ALA A 330 -16.08 27.12 10.39
CA ALA A 330 -17.14 26.17 10.71
C ALA A 330 -17.50 25.26 9.52
N ASP A 331 -16.94 25.55 8.36
CA ASP A 331 -17.16 24.86 7.09
C ASP A 331 -15.96 23.93 6.82
N LEU A 332 -14.69 24.38 6.99
CA LEU A 332 -13.56 23.44 7.00
C LEU A 332 -12.45 23.81 8.00
N SER A 333 -12.16 22.92 8.95
CA SER A 333 -11.01 23.02 9.85
C SER A 333 -10.62 21.68 10.45
N ALA A 334 -9.38 21.55 10.96
CA ALA A 334 -8.96 20.36 11.69
C ALA A 334 -8.06 20.67 12.89
N THR A 335 -8.11 19.77 13.87
CA THR A 335 -7.17 19.71 14.98
C THR A 335 -6.49 18.33 14.96
N LEU A 336 -5.23 18.30 14.54
CA LEU A 336 -4.39 17.12 14.48
C LEU A 336 -3.65 16.92 15.81
N ARG A 337 -3.51 15.67 16.22
CA ARG A 337 -2.71 15.16 17.34
C ARG A 337 -1.85 14.04 16.80
N ALA A 338 -0.65 13.87 17.35
CA ALA A 338 0.24 12.82 16.89
C ALA A 338 1.17 12.34 17.99
N ALA A 339 1.54 11.07 17.93
CA ALA A 339 2.47 10.40 18.81
C ALA A 339 3.29 9.39 18.00
N TRP A 340 4.36 8.85 18.60
CA TRP A 340 5.19 7.85 17.92
C TRP A 340 5.66 6.75 18.88
N ASP A 341 5.86 5.55 18.37
CA ASP A 341 6.69 4.54 19.00
C ASP A 341 7.72 4.03 17.98
N PRO A 342 8.64 3.11 18.34
CA PRO A 342 9.65 2.64 17.39
C PRO A 342 9.10 2.11 16.06
N ASP A 343 7.85 1.64 16.04
CA ASP A 343 7.26 0.89 14.95
C ASP A 343 6.15 1.67 14.23
N HIS A 344 5.58 2.72 14.84
CA HIS A 344 4.45 3.47 14.28
C HIS A 344 4.54 4.98 14.49
N LEU A 345 4.03 5.71 13.50
CA LEU A 345 3.47 7.05 13.71
C LEU A 345 1.97 6.93 13.93
N TYR A 346 1.47 7.55 14.98
CA TYR A 346 0.05 7.64 15.27
C TYR A 346 -0.44 9.05 15.03
N PHE A 347 -1.55 9.19 14.31
CA PHE A 347 -2.24 10.47 14.14
C PHE A 347 -3.70 10.33 14.55
N ALA A 348 -4.21 11.38 15.18
CA ALA A 348 -5.61 11.53 15.48
C ALA A 348 -6.07 12.93 15.11
N ALA A 349 -7.23 13.07 14.48
CA ALA A 349 -7.74 14.35 14.06
C ALA A 349 -9.22 14.50 14.38
N THR A 350 -9.62 15.71 14.76
CA THR A 350 -11.00 16.17 14.65
C THR A 350 -11.07 17.08 13.44
N ILE A 351 -11.91 16.74 12.46
CA ILE A 351 -12.18 17.52 11.27
C ILE A 351 -13.60 18.10 11.42
N ASN A 352 -13.73 19.41 11.30
CA ASN A 352 -15.04 20.05 11.15
C ASN A 352 -15.30 20.24 9.67
N ASP A 353 -16.48 19.83 9.25
CA ASP A 353 -16.95 19.81 7.88
C ASP A 353 -18.49 19.93 7.87
N ASP A 354 -19.05 20.92 7.16
CA ASP A 354 -20.49 21.20 7.21
C ASP A 354 -21.32 20.41 6.17
N VAL A 355 -20.67 19.79 5.19
CA VAL A 355 -21.24 18.77 4.31
C VAL A 355 -20.31 17.56 4.32
N LEU A 356 -20.88 16.34 4.32
CA LEU A 356 -20.08 15.11 4.34
C LEU A 356 -20.35 14.30 3.08
N ILE A 357 -19.43 14.33 2.11
CA ILE A 357 -19.41 13.58 0.86
C ILE A 357 -18.14 12.70 0.85
N GLY A 358 -18.31 11.41 1.19
CA GLY A 358 -17.19 10.49 1.40
C GLY A 358 -17.02 9.36 0.38
N ASN A 359 -17.93 9.19 -0.59
CA ASN A 359 -17.87 8.07 -1.55
C ASN A 359 -18.66 8.35 -2.83
N ASP A 360 -18.57 9.55 -3.37
CA ASP A 360 -19.17 9.85 -4.67
C ASP A 360 -18.14 9.73 -5.81
N SER A 361 -16.86 9.60 -5.45
CA SER A 361 -15.74 9.55 -6.38
C SER A 361 -14.94 8.25 -6.23
N ILE A 362 -14.47 7.69 -7.35
CA ILE A 362 -13.61 6.48 -7.34
C ILE A 362 -12.19 6.77 -6.81
N PHE A 363 -11.84 8.05 -6.67
CA PHE A 363 -10.52 8.51 -6.24
C PHE A 363 -10.62 9.14 -4.85
N VAL A 364 -9.90 8.57 -3.88
CA VAL A 364 -9.95 8.95 -2.46
C VAL A 364 -9.65 10.44 -2.22
N TRP A 365 -8.85 11.08 -3.08
CA TRP A 365 -8.48 12.49 -2.98
C TRP A 365 -9.51 13.47 -3.54
N GLN A 366 -10.60 12.96 -4.12
CA GLN A 366 -11.72 13.75 -4.60
C GLN A 366 -12.87 13.81 -3.60
N ASP A 367 -12.86 12.98 -2.55
CA ASP A 367 -13.85 13.01 -1.48
C ASP A 367 -13.32 13.78 -0.25
N ASP A 368 -14.18 13.99 0.75
CA ASP A 368 -13.77 14.59 2.03
C ASP A 368 -12.70 13.75 2.71
N ALA A 369 -11.51 14.33 2.81
CA ALA A 369 -10.32 13.60 3.22
C ALA A 369 -9.33 14.48 3.98
N LEU A 370 -8.62 13.83 4.90
CA LEU A 370 -7.41 14.36 5.50
C LEU A 370 -6.20 13.75 4.78
N GLU A 371 -5.22 14.58 4.45
CA GLU A 371 -4.01 14.15 3.77
C GLU A 371 -2.76 14.40 4.62
N LEU A 372 -1.91 13.39 4.78
CA LEU A 372 -0.65 13.46 5.52
C LEU A 372 0.53 13.35 4.57
N GLY A 373 1.31 14.41 4.45
CA GLY A 373 2.55 14.41 3.67
C GLY A 373 3.76 14.19 4.59
N ILE A 374 4.50 13.09 4.39
CA ILE A 374 5.70 12.76 5.16
C ILE A 374 6.82 12.44 4.18
N HIS A 375 7.94 13.16 4.26
CA HIS A 375 9.11 12.84 3.46
C HIS A 375 10.12 12.03 4.25
N ILE A 376 10.48 10.87 3.70
CA ILE A 376 11.48 9.97 4.26
C ILE A 376 12.74 10.07 3.39
N PRO A 377 13.84 10.66 3.90
CA PRO A 377 15.05 10.84 3.08
C PRO A 377 15.67 9.54 2.55
N ALA A 378 15.38 8.41 3.19
CA ALA A 378 15.88 7.09 2.81
C ALA A 378 15.00 6.38 1.76
N ASP A 379 13.77 6.87 1.54
CA ASP A 379 12.80 6.29 0.61
C ASP A 379 12.27 7.37 -0.34
N ARG A 380 11.06 7.87 -0.10
CA ARG A 380 10.40 8.90 -0.90
C ARG A 380 9.49 9.76 -0.03
N SER A 381 8.73 10.63 -0.68
CA SER A 381 7.60 11.31 -0.05
C SER A 381 6.37 10.43 -0.12
N HIS A 382 5.71 10.28 1.02
CA HIS A 382 4.38 9.71 1.11
C HIS A 382 3.36 10.84 1.19
N GLN A 383 2.20 10.58 0.61
CA GLN A 383 1.04 11.44 0.63
C GLN A 383 -0.15 10.56 0.94
N PHE A 384 -0.38 10.31 2.23
CA PHE A 384 -1.47 9.45 2.67
C PHE A 384 -2.77 10.23 2.65
N THR A 385 -3.67 9.90 1.74
CA THR A 385 -5.04 10.42 1.70
C THR A 385 -5.94 9.48 2.48
N LEU A 386 -6.66 10.00 3.48
CA LEU A 386 -7.54 9.26 4.38
C LEU A 386 -8.93 9.87 4.30
N ALA A 387 -9.85 9.19 3.62
CA ALA A 387 -11.22 9.67 3.42
C ALA A 387 -12.13 9.30 4.60
N LEU A 388 -13.21 10.07 4.76
CA LEU A 388 -14.24 9.87 5.78
C LEU A 388 -14.79 8.43 5.81
N ASP A 389 -14.94 7.79 4.65
CA ASP A 389 -15.49 6.44 4.51
C ASP A 389 -14.48 5.32 4.83
N GLY A 390 -13.26 5.69 5.22
CA GLY A 390 -12.18 4.77 5.57
C GLY A 390 -11.31 4.33 4.39
N ARG A 391 -11.57 4.80 3.17
CA ARG A 391 -10.64 4.59 2.05
C ARG A 391 -9.32 5.32 2.30
N GLN A 392 -8.25 4.71 1.83
CA GLN A 392 -6.89 5.18 2.04
C GLN A 392 -6.08 5.04 0.74
N ALA A 393 -5.23 6.02 0.47
CA ALA A 393 -4.32 6.01 -0.68
C ALA A 393 -2.96 6.60 -0.30
N ASP A 394 -1.88 6.20 -0.97
CA ASP A 394 -0.57 6.86 -0.94
C ASP A 394 -0.21 7.32 -2.36
N GLN A 395 0.10 8.61 -2.52
CA GLN A 395 0.37 9.24 -3.83
C GLN A 395 -0.76 9.00 -4.86
N GLY A 396 -2.01 8.91 -4.38
CA GLY A 396 -3.17 8.62 -5.23
C GLY A 396 -3.33 7.15 -5.64
N SER A 397 -2.48 6.23 -5.15
CA SER A 397 -2.71 4.79 -5.30
C SER A 397 -3.41 4.25 -4.07
N ALA A 398 -4.50 3.50 -4.23
CA ALA A 398 -5.19 2.88 -3.11
C ALA A 398 -4.26 1.94 -2.33
N ILE A 399 -4.36 1.96 -1.01
CA ILE A 399 -3.60 1.09 -0.10
C ILE A 399 -4.55 0.43 0.92
N SER A 400 -4.09 -0.55 1.66
CA SER A 400 -4.82 -1.18 2.78
C SER A 400 -3.97 -1.38 4.03
N SER A 401 -2.69 -0.94 3.96
CA SER A 401 -1.66 -1.24 4.95
C SER A 401 -1.74 -0.39 6.23
N LEU A 402 -2.51 0.69 6.24
CA LEU A 402 -2.70 1.51 7.44
C LEU A 402 -3.92 1.02 8.23
N THR A 403 -3.82 1.07 9.55
CA THR A 403 -4.99 0.89 10.41
C THR A 403 -5.66 2.24 10.58
N VAL A 404 -6.80 2.44 9.92
CA VAL A 404 -7.56 3.70 9.91
C VAL A 404 -8.93 3.47 10.54
N VAL A 405 -9.32 4.34 11.46
CA VAL A 405 -10.66 4.38 12.04
C VAL A 405 -11.22 5.78 11.91
N THR A 406 -12.40 5.90 11.32
CA THR A 406 -13.13 7.16 11.24
C THR A 406 -14.44 7.07 12.03
N SER A 407 -14.92 8.20 12.54
CA SER A 407 -16.20 8.27 13.23
C SER A 407 -16.86 9.63 13.03
N ALA A 408 -18.18 9.65 12.84
CA ALA A 408 -18.89 10.91 12.75
C ALA A 408 -18.95 11.59 14.13
N VAL A 409 -18.64 12.89 14.19
CA VAL A 409 -18.77 13.71 15.40
C VAL A 409 -19.66 14.91 15.12
N THR A 410 -20.05 15.64 16.16
CA THR A 410 -20.91 16.82 15.94
C THR A 410 -20.14 17.90 15.17
N GLY A 411 -20.60 18.21 13.95
CA GLY A 411 -20.01 19.23 13.09
C GLY A 411 -18.87 18.74 12.19
N GLY A 412 -18.71 17.42 12.03
CA GLY A 412 -17.73 16.82 11.11
C GLY A 412 -17.42 15.36 11.49
N TRP A 413 -16.14 14.99 11.52
CA TRP A 413 -15.70 13.62 11.79
C TRP A 413 -14.37 13.56 12.55
N SER A 414 -14.13 12.44 13.21
CA SER A 414 -12.86 12.08 13.82
C SER A 414 -12.16 11.02 12.98
N LEU A 415 -10.83 11.03 13.07
CA LEU A 415 -9.92 10.11 12.43
C LEU A 415 -8.89 9.66 13.46
N GLU A 416 -8.58 8.38 13.47
CA GLU A 416 -7.38 7.83 14.07
C GLU A 416 -6.67 6.92 13.07
N VAL A 417 -5.35 7.02 12.99
CA VAL A 417 -4.54 6.19 12.11
C VAL A 417 -3.24 5.78 12.77
N ALA A 418 -2.90 4.50 12.64
CA ALA A 418 -1.55 3.99 12.86
C ALA A 418 -0.87 3.76 11.51
N ILE A 419 0.23 4.47 11.29
CA ILE A 419 1.09 4.32 10.12
C ILE A 419 2.30 3.49 10.55
N PRO A 420 2.40 2.22 10.12
CA PRO A 420 3.56 1.40 10.41
C PRO A 420 4.79 1.98 9.71
N ILE A 421 5.94 1.89 10.36
CA ILE A 421 7.20 2.44 9.84
C ILE A 421 7.64 1.75 8.54
N ASP A 422 7.20 0.52 8.34
CA ASP A 422 7.37 -0.24 7.09
C ASP A 422 6.63 0.42 5.91
N ALA A 423 5.45 1.01 6.15
CA ALA A 423 4.71 1.77 5.12
C ALA A 423 5.41 3.08 4.75
N LEU A 424 6.39 3.51 5.55
CA LEU A 424 7.23 4.69 5.33
C LEU A 424 8.60 4.35 4.74
N GLY A 425 8.91 3.06 4.51
CA GLY A 425 10.22 2.64 3.98
C GLY A 425 11.40 3.06 4.86
N SER A 426 11.20 3.21 6.18
CA SER A 426 12.24 3.64 7.12
C SER A 426 12.50 2.63 8.21
N GLY A 427 13.72 2.67 8.78
CA GLY A 427 14.04 1.90 9.98
C GLY A 427 13.34 2.47 11.23
N PRO A 428 13.49 1.80 12.40
CA PRO A 428 12.77 2.15 13.61
C PRO A 428 12.90 3.62 13.98
N LEU A 429 11.79 4.21 14.42
CA LEU A 429 11.74 5.60 14.84
C LEU A 429 12.56 5.81 16.12
N ALA A 430 13.27 6.93 16.16
CA ALA A 430 14.12 7.29 17.30
C ALA A 430 13.84 8.69 17.84
N THR A 431 14.21 8.89 19.11
CA THR A 431 14.13 10.22 19.73
C THR A 431 15.03 11.22 19.02
N ASP A 432 14.56 12.47 18.93
CA ASP A 432 15.20 13.61 18.25
C ASP A 432 15.33 13.48 16.73
N GLN A 433 14.80 12.40 16.14
CA GLN A 433 14.62 12.29 14.70
C GLN A 433 13.51 13.25 14.24
N TRP A 434 13.60 13.65 12.97
CA TRP A 434 12.66 14.57 12.38
C TRP A 434 12.48 14.28 10.89
N TYR A 435 11.32 14.65 10.37
CA TYR A 435 10.94 14.46 8.97
C TYR A 435 10.28 15.72 8.43
N PRO A 436 10.51 16.12 7.16
CA PRO A 436 9.65 17.10 6.51
C PRO A 436 8.21 16.61 6.51
N PHE A 437 7.29 17.50 6.89
CA PHE A 437 5.90 17.16 7.16
C PHE A 437 4.96 18.26 6.71
N THR A 438 3.84 17.85 6.13
CA THR A 438 2.68 18.70 5.83
C THR A 438 1.41 17.92 6.12
N PHE A 439 0.29 18.60 6.27
CA PHE A 439 -1.01 17.96 6.16
C PHE A 439 -2.01 18.90 5.50
N ALA A 440 -3.04 18.32 4.90
CA ALA A 440 -4.06 19.07 4.19
C ALA A 440 -5.47 18.52 4.47
N LEU A 441 -6.46 19.37 4.24
CA LEU A 441 -7.88 19.01 4.24
C LEU A 441 -8.41 19.17 2.83
N LYS A 442 -9.13 18.16 2.36
CA LYS A 442 -9.91 18.14 1.13
C LYS A 442 -11.38 18.25 1.50
N ASP A 443 -12.07 19.16 0.83
CA ASP A 443 -13.51 19.42 1.00
C ASP A 443 -14.18 19.26 -0.38
N ASP A 444 -15.09 18.30 -0.45
CA ASP A 444 -15.91 17.94 -1.59
C ASP A 444 -17.40 18.28 -1.40
N ASP A 445 -17.68 19.51 -1.02
CA ASP A 445 -19.05 20.06 -0.88
C ASP A 445 -19.96 19.95 -2.13
N VAL A 446 -19.39 19.79 -3.32
CA VAL A 446 -20.11 20.02 -4.59
C VAL A 446 -20.46 18.73 -5.34
N GLY A 447 -19.76 17.63 -5.05
CA GLY A 447 -19.87 16.34 -5.72
C GLY A 447 -19.58 16.37 -7.23
N ASN A 448 -19.21 15.22 -7.79
CA ASN A 448 -18.72 15.03 -9.18
C ASN A 448 -17.46 15.83 -9.54
N ASP A 449 -16.28 15.24 -9.27
CA ASP A 449 -14.97 15.46 -9.94
C ASP A 449 -14.56 16.92 -10.27
N SER A 450 -15.15 17.89 -9.57
CA SER A 450 -15.09 19.28 -9.99
C SER A 450 -13.81 19.94 -9.45
N SER A 451 -13.16 20.71 -10.31
CA SER A 451 -11.99 21.55 -9.95
C SER A 451 -12.28 22.68 -8.93
N THR A 452 -13.47 22.71 -8.31
CA THR A 452 -13.89 23.73 -7.33
C THR A 452 -13.76 23.30 -5.86
N GLN A 453 -13.26 22.09 -5.60
CA GLN A 453 -12.97 21.58 -4.25
C GLN A 453 -12.01 22.49 -3.49
N THR A 454 -12.29 22.70 -2.21
CA THR A 454 -11.42 23.46 -1.32
C THR A 454 -10.28 22.56 -0.83
N THR A 455 -9.05 23.07 -0.82
CA THR A 455 -7.95 22.42 -0.11
C THR A 455 -7.26 23.41 0.81
N LEU A 456 -7.20 23.09 2.11
CA LEU A 456 -6.38 23.81 3.08
C LEU A 456 -5.08 23.04 3.30
N ILE A 457 -3.93 23.69 3.23
CA ILE A 457 -2.62 23.04 3.41
C ILE A 457 -1.84 23.72 4.54
N TRP A 458 -1.37 22.93 5.50
CA TRP A 458 -0.43 23.37 6.53
C TRP A 458 1.01 23.20 6.05
N GLN A 459 1.73 24.31 5.85
CA GLN A 459 3.13 24.33 5.41
C GLN A 459 3.34 23.48 4.14
N GLY A 460 3.01 24.07 3.00
CA GLY A 460 3.12 23.44 1.70
C GLY A 460 2.55 24.33 0.61
N ASP A 461 2.66 23.86 -0.63
CA ASP A 461 2.11 24.51 -1.82
C ASP A 461 1.18 23.55 -2.57
N SER A 462 0.54 24.06 -3.62
CA SER A 462 -0.39 23.28 -4.44
C SER A 462 0.26 22.14 -5.23
N THR A 463 1.58 22.00 -5.17
CA THR A 463 2.33 20.93 -5.84
C THR A 463 2.85 19.88 -4.87
N TYR A 464 2.59 20.03 -3.56
CA TYR A 464 3.09 19.15 -2.50
C TYR A 464 4.61 18.92 -2.58
N SER A 465 5.35 19.94 -3.04
CA SER A 465 6.80 19.84 -3.17
C SER A 465 7.47 19.93 -1.79
N VAL A 466 8.31 18.92 -1.47
CA VAL A 466 8.89 18.71 -0.13
C VAL A 466 9.72 19.90 0.36
N GLN A 467 10.32 20.66 -0.55
CA GLN A 467 11.19 21.78 -0.21
C GLN A 467 11.01 22.98 -1.15
N PRO A 468 11.09 24.22 -0.60
CA PRO A 468 11.37 24.57 0.79
C PRO A 468 10.12 24.70 1.69
N ASN A 469 8.96 24.21 1.26
CA ASN A 469 7.68 24.69 1.79
C ASN A 469 7.06 23.83 2.91
N TRP A 470 7.56 22.61 3.15
CA TRP A 470 7.04 21.75 4.21
C TRP A 470 7.55 22.12 5.60
N GLY A 471 6.72 21.87 6.61
CA GLY A 471 7.07 21.96 8.02
C GLY A 471 7.91 20.77 8.48
N ILE A 472 8.06 20.62 9.79
CA ILE A 472 8.86 19.54 10.38
C ILE A 472 8.02 18.78 11.40
N LEU A 473 7.93 17.47 11.26
CA LEU A 473 7.48 16.56 12.32
C LEU A 473 8.71 16.14 13.12
N ARG A 474 8.75 16.44 14.43
CA ARG A 474 9.90 16.13 15.28
C ARG A 474 9.52 15.20 16.43
N LEU A 475 10.21 14.08 16.48
CA LEU A 475 10.01 12.99 17.44
C LEU A 475 10.72 13.35 18.74
N THR A 476 9.96 13.65 19.79
CA THR A 476 10.53 14.00 21.08
C THR A 476 10.64 12.78 21.99
N GLY A 477 11.58 12.81 22.94
CA GLY A 477 11.69 11.79 23.97
C GLY A 477 10.72 11.95 25.15
N GLN A 478 9.80 12.93 25.08
CA GLN A 478 8.75 13.08 26.09
C GLN A 478 7.77 11.93 25.94
N VAL A 479 7.60 11.13 26.99
CA VAL A 479 6.66 10.00 26.97
C VAL A 479 5.26 10.48 27.31
N TYR A 480 4.28 10.10 26.50
CA TYR A 480 2.86 10.21 26.79
C TYR A 480 2.29 8.81 26.99
N ASP A 481 1.83 8.52 28.20
CA ASP A 481 1.15 7.27 28.51
C ASP A 481 -0.33 7.43 28.21
N PHE A 482 -0.80 6.85 27.09
CA PHE A 482 -2.23 6.81 26.80
C PHE A 482 -2.96 6.11 27.96
N PRO A 483 -4.11 6.62 28.44
CA PRO A 483 -4.83 5.97 29.53
C PRO A 483 -5.26 4.55 29.13
N THR A 484 -4.75 3.53 29.82
CA THR A 484 -5.31 2.19 29.71
C THR A 484 -6.77 2.25 30.16
N PRO A 485 -7.74 1.68 29.42
CA PRO A 485 -9.11 1.64 29.88
C PRO A 485 -9.12 0.97 31.24
N THR A 486 -9.47 1.74 32.28
CA THR A 486 -9.74 1.13 33.57
C THR A 486 -10.88 0.16 33.29
N PRO A 487 -10.76 -1.15 33.62
CA PRO A 487 -11.88 -2.06 33.47
C PRO A 487 -13.01 -1.46 34.30
N THR A 488 -13.96 -0.85 33.61
CA THR A 488 -15.08 -0.19 34.26
C THR A 488 -15.81 -1.33 34.94
N ALA A 489 -15.84 -1.32 36.28
CA ALA A 489 -16.60 -2.29 37.05
C ALA A 489 -17.98 -2.38 36.41
N THR A 490 -18.38 -3.58 36.02
CA THR A 490 -19.66 -3.85 35.36
C THR A 490 -20.73 -3.00 36.04
N PRO A 491 -21.28 -1.95 35.39
CA PRO A 491 -22.24 -1.10 36.06
C PRO A 491 -23.42 -1.99 36.41
N THR A 492 -23.81 -1.96 37.68
CA THR A 492 -25.12 -2.50 38.09
C THR A 492 -26.15 -1.90 37.15
N PRO A 493 -26.97 -2.70 36.45
CA PRO A 493 -27.79 -2.20 35.35
C PRO A 493 -28.75 -1.15 35.88
N THR A 494 -28.43 0.11 35.61
CA THR A 494 -29.43 1.17 35.55
C THR A 494 -30.19 0.91 34.26
N PRO A 495 -31.53 0.89 34.24
CA PRO A 495 -32.27 0.61 33.01
C PRO A 495 -31.92 1.66 31.96
N THR A 496 -31.02 1.32 31.04
CA THR A 496 -30.73 2.08 29.83
C THR A 496 -32.03 2.14 29.05
N ALA A 497 -32.47 3.35 28.69
CA ALA A 497 -33.59 3.51 27.78
C ALA A 497 -33.31 2.67 26.54
N THR A 498 -34.21 1.75 26.21
CA THR A 498 -34.10 0.92 25.01
C THR A 498 -33.90 1.86 23.82
N PRO A 499 -32.80 1.77 23.06
CA PRO A 499 -32.62 2.61 21.88
C PRO A 499 -33.84 2.38 20.99
N ILE A 500 -34.54 3.46 20.63
CA ILE A 500 -35.75 3.34 19.84
C ILE A 500 -35.29 3.08 18.39
N PRO A 501 -35.59 1.89 17.83
CA PRO A 501 -35.01 1.49 16.55
C PRO A 501 -35.63 2.26 15.38
N GLY A 502 -34.87 2.40 14.29
CA GLY A 502 -35.28 2.90 12.98
C GLY A 502 -35.57 1.79 11.97
N SER A 503 -35.75 2.12 10.71
CA SER A 503 -35.84 1.14 9.62
C SER A 503 -35.18 1.62 8.33
N ILE A 504 -34.73 0.65 7.54
CA ILE A 504 -34.25 0.88 6.16
C ILE A 504 -35.22 0.16 5.22
N SER A 505 -35.69 0.83 4.19
CA SER A 505 -36.61 0.25 3.19
C SER A 505 -36.28 0.77 1.80
N GLY A 506 -36.86 0.18 0.77
CA GLY A 506 -36.47 0.52 -0.58
C GLY A 506 -37.29 -0.14 -1.66
N THR A 507 -36.99 0.20 -2.91
CA THR A 507 -37.50 -0.48 -4.09
C THR A 507 -36.38 -0.80 -5.06
N VAL A 508 -36.41 -2.01 -5.61
CA VAL A 508 -35.66 -2.38 -6.82
C VAL A 508 -36.58 -2.29 -8.03
N TRP A 509 -36.16 -1.64 -9.12
CA TRP A 509 -36.95 -1.56 -10.35
C TRP A 509 -36.14 -1.84 -11.61
N PHE A 510 -36.86 -2.22 -12.65
CA PHE A 510 -36.32 -2.33 -13.98
C PHE A 510 -36.35 -0.95 -14.64
N ASP A 511 -35.21 -0.27 -14.58
CA ASP A 511 -34.92 0.96 -15.28
C ASP A 511 -34.84 0.66 -16.79
N ARG A 512 -35.75 1.23 -17.57
CA ARG A 512 -35.87 0.95 -19.00
C ARG A 512 -35.00 1.85 -19.84
N ASN A 513 -34.75 3.07 -19.38
CA ASN A 513 -34.04 4.10 -20.11
C ASN A 513 -32.58 4.24 -19.63
N GLY A 514 -32.22 3.62 -18.51
CA GLY A 514 -30.89 3.56 -17.93
C GLY A 514 -30.45 4.86 -17.26
N ASP A 515 -31.38 5.69 -16.79
CA ASP A 515 -31.07 7.02 -16.22
C ASP A 515 -30.96 7.04 -14.69
N GLY A 516 -31.16 5.90 -14.02
CA GLY A 516 -31.03 5.76 -12.57
C GLY A 516 -32.22 6.34 -11.78
N VAL A 517 -33.27 6.80 -12.46
CA VAL A 517 -34.47 7.37 -11.86
C VAL A 517 -35.67 6.48 -12.16
N ARG A 518 -36.47 6.17 -11.13
CA ARG A 518 -37.69 5.38 -11.35
C ARG A 518 -38.79 6.18 -12.04
N ASP A 519 -38.98 5.93 -13.32
CA ASP A 519 -39.97 6.60 -14.15
C ASP A 519 -41.38 5.94 -14.08
N PRO A 520 -42.45 6.71 -14.41
CA PRO A 520 -43.78 6.15 -14.58
C PRO A 520 -43.82 5.04 -15.64
N GLY A 521 -44.11 3.81 -15.21
CA GLY A 521 -44.21 2.64 -16.10
C GLY A 521 -43.02 1.67 -15.99
N GLU A 522 -42.06 1.97 -15.14
CA GLU A 522 -40.95 1.09 -14.80
C GLU A 522 -41.35 0.11 -13.68
N PRO A 523 -41.39 -1.20 -13.98
CA PRO A 523 -41.89 -2.19 -13.03
C PRO A 523 -40.85 -2.47 -11.94
N GLY A 524 -41.31 -2.72 -10.72
CA GLY A 524 -40.45 -3.26 -9.67
C GLY A 524 -39.94 -4.66 -10.01
N LEU A 525 -38.77 -5.02 -9.49
CA LEU A 525 -38.17 -6.34 -9.69
C LEU A 525 -38.40 -7.20 -8.45
N VAL A 526 -39.02 -8.36 -8.65
CA VAL A 526 -39.32 -9.34 -7.60
C VAL A 526 -38.17 -10.32 -7.41
N ASP A 527 -38.02 -10.86 -6.20
CA ASP A 527 -37.04 -11.90 -5.85
C ASP A 527 -35.58 -11.48 -6.02
N VAL A 528 -35.28 -10.17 -5.94
CA VAL A 528 -33.92 -9.64 -5.89
C VAL A 528 -33.43 -9.66 -4.45
N THR A 529 -32.21 -10.15 -4.22
CA THR A 529 -31.65 -10.31 -2.87
C THR A 529 -30.97 -9.02 -2.44
N ILE A 530 -31.39 -8.50 -1.28
CA ILE A 530 -30.76 -7.36 -0.61
C ILE A 530 -30.09 -7.82 0.68
N ARG A 531 -28.84 -7.44 0.89
CA ARG A 531 -28.02 -7.76 2.07
C ARG A 531 -27.79 -6.50 2.89
N LEU A 532 -27.80 -6.64 4.20
CA LEU A 532 -27.53 -5.57 5.15
C LEU A 532 -26.28 -5.92 5.96
N PHE A 533 -25.32 -5.01 5.99
CA PHE A 533 -24.09 -5.15 6.77
C PHE A 533 -23.99 -4.07 7.84
N ALA A 534 -23.33 -4.40 8.94
CA ALA A 534 -22.80 -3.45 9.92
C ALA A 534 -21.29 -3.65 9.97
N GLY A 535 -20.51 -2.65 9.54
CA GLY A 535 -19.10 -2.84 9.20
C GLY A 535 -18.94 -3.92 8.10
N ASN A 536 -18.01 -4.85 8.29
CA ASN A 536 -17.78 -5.95 7.33
C ASN A 536 -18.67 -7.18 7.56
N THR A 537 -19.51 -7.18 8.60
CA THR A 537 -20.35 -8.34 8.94
C THR A 537 -21.74 -8.21 8.33
N GLN A 538 -22.18 -9.22 7.58
CA GLN A 538 -23.58 -9.31 7.12
C GLN A 538 -24.47 -9.63 8.32
N ILE A 539 -25.42 -8.75 8.63
CA ILE A 539 -26.31 -8.88 9.79
C ILE A 539 -27.74 -9.28 9.41
N ALA A 540 -28.15 -9.07 8.16
CA ALA A 540 -29.44 -9.49 7.64
C ALA A 540 -29.43 -9.64 6.12
N SER A 541 -30.44 -10.32 5.58
CA SER A 541 -30.79 -10.30 4.16
C SER A 541 -32.30 -10.41 3.97
N THR A 542 -32.80 -9.90 2.86
CA THR A 542 -34.21 -9.98 2.47
C THR A 542 -34.32 -10.08 0.94
N THR A 543 -35.51 -10.38 0.45
CA THR A 543 -35.81 -10.40 -0.99
C THR A 543 -36.93 -9.44 -1.32
N THR A 544 -36.86 -8.78 -2.47
CA THR A 544 -37.87 -7.84 -2.93
C THR A 544 -39.22 -8.51 -3.19
N LEU A 545 -40.30 -7.80 -2.88
CA LEU A 545 -41.69 -8.20 -3.15
C LEU A 545 -42.07 -7.97 -4.62
N GLY A 546 -43.29 -8.38 -4.99
CA GLY A 546 -43.79 -8.31 -6.37
C GLY A 546 -43.83 -6.91 -7.00
N ASP A 547 -43.78 -5.85 -6.20
CA ASP A 547 -43.70 -4.45 -6.62
C ASP A 547 -42.29 -3.85 -6.52
N GLY A 548 -41.29 -4.68 -6.21
CA GLY A 548 -39.89 -4.33 -6.02
C GLY A 548 -39.52 -3.94 -4.59
N SER A 549 -40.48 -3.84 -3.68
CA SER A 549 -40.22 -3.29 -2.34
C SER A 549 -39.47 -4.25 -1.41
N TYR A 550 -38.61 -3.72 -0.54
CA TYR A 550 -37.95 -4.46 0.53
C TYR A 550 -37.83 -3.62 1.82
N GLN A 551 -37.61 -4.28 2.96
CA GLN A 551 -37.44 -3.61 4.24
C GLN A 551 -36.60 -4.41 5.25
N PHE A 552 -35.80 -3.68 6.04
CA PHE A 552 -35.16 -4.08 7.28
C PHE A 552 -35.76 -3.26 8.45
N PRO A 553 -36.75 -3.81 9.18
CA PRO A 553 -37.40 -3.10 10.27
C PRO A 553 -36.59 -3.23 11.58
N SER A 554 -36.81 -2.27 12.48
CA SER A 554 -36.32 -2.33 13.87
C SER A 554 -34.80 -2.40 14.03
N LEU A 555 -34.08 -1.63 13.22
CA LEU A 555 -32.63 -1.50 13.29
C LEU A 555 -32.22 -0.53 14.42
N PRO A 556 -31.27 -0.89 15.28
CA PRO A 556 -30.63 0.07 16.18
C PRO A 556 -30.06 1.28 15.42
N PRO A 557 -29.88 2.43 16.07
CA PRO A 557 -29.10 3.51 15.47
C PRO A 557 -27.68 3.01 15.18
N GLY A 558 -27.13 3.37 14.01
CA GLY A 558 -25.82 2.93 13.58
C GLY A 558 -25.62 3.10 12.08
N THR A 559 -24.42 2.77 11.62
CA THR A 559 -24.06 2.80 10.20
C THR A 559 -24.27 1.42 9.59
N TYR A 560 -24.99 1.39 8.48
CA TYR A 560 -25.34 0.20 7.75
C TYR A 560 -24.91 0.32 6.30
N ARG A 561 -24.58 -0.81 5.69
CA ARG A 561 -24.37 -0.90 4.25
C ARG A 561 -25.44 -1.80 3.65
N VAL A 562 -26.18 -1.26 2.71
CA VAL A 562 -27.27 -1.95 2.02
C VAL A 562 -26.77 -2.31 0.63
N GLN A 563 -26.72 -3.59 0.33
CA GLN A 563 -26.16 -4.10 -0.91
C GLN A 563 -27.21 -4.90 -1.67
N GLU A 564 -27.41 -4.58 -2.94
CA GLU A 564 -28.13 -5.41 -3.88
C GLU A 564 -27.22 -6.51 -4.44
N GLN A 565 -27.77 -7.71 -4.58
CA GLN A 565 -27.16 -8.75 -5.39
C GLN A 565 -27.82 -8.76 -6.76
N ASN A 566 -27.10 -8.28 -7.78
CA ASN A 566 -27.68 -8.07 -9.10
C ASN A 566 -28.29 -9.36 -9.64
N PRO A 567 -29.53 -9.29 -10.14
CA PRO A 567 -30.19 -10.47 -10.68
C PRO A 567 -29.40 -10.99 -11.91
N PRO A 568 -29.10 -12.30 -12.02
CA PRO A 568 -28.30 -12.85 -13.12
C PRO A 568 -28.83 -12.56 -14.55
N TRP A 569 -30.09 -12.15 -14.65
CA TRP A 569 -30.79 -11.84 -15.89
C TRP A 569 -30.76 -10.35 -16.29
N LEU A 570 -30.24 -9.45 -15.43
CA LEU A 570 -29.93 -8.05 -15.72
C LEU A 570 -28.45 -7.83 -15.42
N ARG A 571 -27.68 -7.48 -16.44
CA ARG A 571 -26.21 -7.44 -16.37
C ARG A 571 -25.64 -6.06 -16.02
N PHE A 572 -26.51 -5.07 -15.83
CA PHE A 572 -26.12 -3.68 -15.66
C PHE A 572 -27.03 -3.00 -14.65
N SER A 573 -26.42 -2.31 -13.70
CA SER A 573 -27.11 -1.43 -12.75
C SER A 573 -27.07 0.01 -13.27
N SER A 574 -28.13 0.77 -13.03
CA SER A 574 -28.20 2.21 -13.29
C SER A 574 -28.10 3.05 -12.01
N THR A 575 -27.96 2.39 -10.85
CA THR A 575 -27.65 2.98 -9.55
C THR A 575 -26.46 2.25 -8.92
N PRO A 576 -25.85 2.75 -7.82
CA PRO A 576 -24.88 1.95 -7.08
C PRO A 576 -25.53 0.68 -6.51
N ASP A 577 -24.87 -0.47 -6.66
CA ASP A 577 -25.32 -1.76 -6.09
C ASP A 577 -25.10 -1.84 -4.57
N GLU A 578 -24.50 -0.79 -3.98
CA GLU A 578 -24.25 -0.68 -2.55
C GLU A 578 -24.38 0.77 -2.07
N VAL A 579 -25.07 0.96 -0.95
CA VAL A 579 -25.33 2.29 -0.36
C VAL A 579 -25.06 2.26 1.15
N LEU A 580 -24.27 3.22 1.63
CA LEU A 580 -24.03 3.45 3.05
C LEU A 580 -25.18 4.28 3.65
N VAL A 581 -25.67 3.87 4.82
CA VAL A 581 -26.78 4.48 5.53
C VAL A 581 -26.40 4.74 6.98
N VAL A 582 -26.37 6.00 7.38
CA VAL A 582 -26.32 6.36 8.80
C VAL A 582 -27.74 6.46 9.34
N LEU A 583 -28.11 5.53 10.21
CA LEU A 583 -29.45 5.44 10.78
C LEU A 583 -29.47 6.04 12.20
N SER A 584 -30.20 7.13 12.39
CA SER A 584 -30.47 7.69 13.73
C SER A 584 -31.66 7.03 14.41
N ALA A 585 -31.82 7.24 15.72
CA ALA A 585 -32.97 6.72 16.47
C ALA A 585 -34.31 7.21 15.89
N ARG A 586 -35.26 6.28 15.68
CA ARG A 586 -36.58 6.52 15.03
C ARG A 586 -36.52 6.97 13.56
N GLN A 587 -35.37 6.90 12.91
CA GLN A 587 -35.27 7.30 11.50
C GLN A 587 -35.73 6.16 10.59
N ASP A 588 -36.47 6.51 9.54
CA ASP A 588 -36.77 5.61 8.43
C ASP A 588 -36.02 6.14 7.20
N VAL A 589 -35.15 5.32 6.62
CA VAL A 589 -34.33 5.67 5.44
C VAL A 589 -34.77 4.85 4.24
N THR A 590 -34.80 5.49 3.07
CA THR A 590 -35.12 4.85 1.80
C THR A 590 -33.86 4.66 0.96
N VAL A 591 -33.58 3.44 0.51
CA VAL A 591 -32.48 3.07 -0.38
C VAL A 591 -33.03 2.34 -1.60
N ASN A 592 -32.72 2.80 -2.80
CA ASN A 592 -33.40 2.42 -4.03
C ASN A 592 -32.37 1.91 -5.05
N PHE A 593 -32.71 0.84 -5.78
CA PHE A 593 -31.82 0.26 -6.79
C PHE A 593 -32.50 0.12 -8.17
N GLY A 594 -31.85 0.57 -9.23
CA GLY A 594 -32.32 0.49 -10.61
C GLY A 594 -31.45 -0.44 -11.45
N ASP A 595 -32.06 -1.38 -12.16
CA ASP A 595 -31.38 -2.31 -13.08
C ASP A 595 -31.81 -2.09 -14.54
N TRP A 596 -30.87 -2.20 -15.48
CA TRP A 596 -31.12 -2.03 -16.92
C TRP A 596 -30.59 -3.19 -17.79
N ASN A 597 -31.10 -3.32 -19.03
CA ASN A 597 -30.79 -4.42 -19.94
C ASN A 597 -29.84 -4.08 -21.11
N GLY A 598 -29.20 -2.90 -21.10
CA GLY A 598 -28.03 -2.57 -21.90
C GLY A 598 -28.15 -2.76 -23.42
N ARG A 599 -29.17 -2.20 -24.08
CA ARG A 599 -29.18 -2.12 -25.57
C ARG A 599 -28.74 -0.72 -26.05
N PRO A 600 -27.50 -0.54 -26.56
CA PRO A 600 -27.10 0.72 -27.16
C PRO A 600 -27.89 0.98 -28.45
N VAL A 601 -28.48 2.17 -28.56
CA VAL A 601 -29.04 2.66 -29.83
C VAL A 601 -27.85 3.08 -30.70
N TRP A 602 -27.57 2.31 -31.76
CA TRP A 602 -26.47 2.59 -32.69
C TRP A 602 -26.55 4.02 -33.26
N MET A 603 -25.62 4.90 -32.87
CA MET A 603 -25.28 6.11 -33.61
C MET A 603 -24.11 5.79 -34.55
N PRO A 604 -24.22 6.02 -35.87
CA PRO A 604 -23.09 5.82 -36.77
C PRO A 604 -22.07 6.94 -36.52
N MET A 605 -20.90 6.55 -36.01
CA MET A 605 -19.75 7.44 -35.87
C MET A 605 -19.28 7.86 -37.26
N ILE A 606 -19.40 9.15 -37.57
CA ILE A 606 -18.70 9.76 -38.70
C ILE A 606 -17.28 10.05 -38.21
N LEU A 607 -16.29 9.29 -38.67
CA LEU A 607 -14.89 9.71 -38.53
C LEU A 607 -14.68 11.03 -39.29
N ARG A 608 -14.09 12.00 -38.61
CA ARG A 608 -13.38 13.11 -39.26
C ARG A 608 -11.96 13.17 -38.76
#